data_AF-A0A432HHI8-F1
#
_entry.id   AF-A0A432HHI8-F1
#
_cell.length_a   1.000
_cell.length_b   1.000
_cell.length_c   1.000
_cell.angle_alpha   90.00
_cell.angle_beta   90.00
_cell.angle_gamma   90.00
#
_symmetry.space_group_name_H-M   'P 1'
#
loop_
_entity.id
_entity.type
_entity.pdbx_description
1 polymer ?
#
loop_
_entity_poly.entity_id
_entity_poly.type
_entity_poly.pdbx_seq_one_letter_code
_entity_poly.pdbx_strand_id
1 'polypeptide(L)'
;MDEEGGAPRLNRYQLQSIEKSLFELTRKQKSQAVPVDLPVPAFWSSVGQLLHHLEMELAETIRDEGMSAKAQLKSRRLGIIRTCVSDLTRLRLNAFTQHAVLSNLLKSPQGDAMSVSASFQSLDWERHDPSERAYHSGVGHLVEKYKHEVSWNALLRGSTIEIPGAPEISGHAPLTEFTEQDEKVSAPTPAAVRTPQSGNWEDPEFDEEDRIRQMDGFPDRATGAAPAAPVGEAPAEEESGLRRILILQDLSEPIIAEDGSEITLTAGDVESCPTPIADNLIAAGLAEPAPL
;
A
#
# COMPACT_ATOMS: atom_id res chain seq x y z
N MET A 1 34.61 -12.29 -17.83
CA MET A 1 34.73 -11.30 -18.91
C MET A 1 34.11 -10.00 -18.44
N ASP A 2 34.73 -9.46 -17.39
CA ASP A 2 35.23 -8.10 -17.21
C ASP A 2 34.76 -7.04 -18.23
N GLU A 3 33.75 -6.29 -17.83
CA GLU A 3 33.69 -4.84 -18.04
C GLU A 3 33.02 -4.23 -16.80
N GLU A 4 33.81 -4.06 -15.74
CA GLU A 4 33.47 -3.18 -14.64
C GLU A 4 33.55 -1.74 -15.18
N GLY A 5 32.49 -1.33 -15.88
CA GLY A 5 32.24 0.05 -16.30
C GLY A 5 31.99 0.93 -15.08
N GLY A 6 32.97 1.04 -14.21
CA GLY A 6 32.92 1.84 -12.99
C GLY A 6 32.61 3.28 -13.36
N ALA A 7 31.50 3.80 -12.81
CA ALA A 7 31.12 5.18 -13.02
C ALA A 7 32.31 6.11 -12.71
N PRO A 8 32.52 7.18 -13.51
CA PRO A 8 33.64 8.09 -13.32
C PRO A 8 33.67 8.64 -11.89
N ARG A 9 34.88 8.86 -11.34
CA ARG A 9 35.05 9.40 -9.99
C ARG A 9 34.42 10.78 -9.89
N LEU A 10 33.53 10.96 -8.92
CA LEU A 10 32.77 12.19 -8.72
C LEU A 10 33.56 13.22 -7.90
N ASN A 11 33.49 14.49 -8.29
CA ASN A 11 34.01 15.61 -7.50
C ASN A 11 33.03 15.98 -6.36
N ARG A 12 33.50 16.71 -5.33
CA ARG A 12 32.69 17.13 -4.16
C ARG A 12 31.37 17.83 -4.53
N TYR A 13 31.37 18.69 -5.55
CA TYR A 13 30.14 19.34 -6.01
C TYR A 13 29.14 18.34 -6.59
N GLN A 14 29.63 17.37 -7.37
CA GLN A 14 28.80 16.31 -7.93
C GLN A 14 28.25 15.40 -6.81
N LEU A 15 29.06 15.07 -5.81
CA LEU A 15 28.61 14.29 -4.64
C LEU A 15 27.46 14.99 -3.89
N GLN A 16 27.55 16.30 -3.67
CA GLN A 16 26.46 17.07 -3.07
C GLN A 16 25.20 17.10 -3.97
N SER A 17 25.38 17.16 -5.29
CA SER A 17 24.26 17.06 -6.23
C SER A 17 23.57 15.70 -6.14
N ILE A 18 24.34 14.61 -6.08
CA ILE A 18 23.82 13.24 -5.95
C ILE A 18 23.06 13.06 -4.63
N GLU A 19 23.58 13.60 -3.53
CA GLU A 19 22.88 13.59 -2.23
C GLU A 19 21.52 14.30 -2.31
N LYS A 20 21.45 15.48 -2.94
CA LYS A 20 20.18 16.18 -3.16
C LYS A 20 19.24 15.37 -4.05
N SER A 21 19.75 14.84 -5.15
CA SER A 21 18.98 14.00 -6.07
C SER A 21 18.45 12.74 -5.39
N LEU A 22 19.20 12.13 -4.46
CA LEU A 22 18.74 11.00 -3.65
C LEU A 22 17.52 11.37 -2.80
N PHE A 23 17.59 12.47 -2.05
CA PHE A 23 16.44 12.91 -1.24
C PHE A 23 15.23 13.29 -2.09
N GLU A 24 15.44 13.99 -3.21
CA GLU A 24 14.37 14.37 -4.13
C GLU A 24 13.71 13.16 -4.77
N LEU A 25 14.50 12.17 -5.22
CA LEU A 25 14.01 10.94 -5.81
C LEU A 25 13.21 10.12 -4.80
N THR A 26 13.69 9.99 -3.55
CA THR A 26 12.96 9.31 -2.47
C THR A 26 11.61 9.97 -2.21
N ARG A 27 11.56 11.31 -2.17
CA ARG A 27 10.31 12.04 -1.98
C ARG A 27 9.35 11.81 -3.16
N LYS A 28 9.84 11.87 -4.40
CA LYS A 28 9.03 11.63 -5.61
C LYS A 28 8.50 10.20 -5.64
N GLN A 29 9.34 9.21 -5.37
CA GLN A 29 8.95 7.80 -5.38
C GLN A 29 7.91 7.52 -4.29
N LYS A 30 8.02 8.13 -3.11
CA LYS A 30 7.03 7.96 -2.04
C LYS A 30 5.61 8.40 -2.45
N SER A 31 5.50 9.39 -3.32
CA SER A 31 4.21 9.88 -3.83
C SER A 31 3.69 9.15 -5.06
N GLN A 32 4.46 8.21 -5.64
CA GLN A 32 4.11 7.55 -6.89
C GLN A 32 4.12 6.03 -6.74
N ALA A 33 3.06 5.39 -7.22
CA ALA A 33 2.98 3.93 -7.28
C ALA A 33 3.79 3.31 -8.43
N VAL A 34 4.15 4.12 -9.43
CA VAL A 34 4.96 3.73 -10.58
C VAL A 34 6.45 4.03 -10.29
N PRO A 35 7.40 3.20 -10.76
CA PRO A 35 8.82 3.50 -10.66
C PRO A 35 9.17 4.86 -11.28
N VAL A 36 9.82 5.72 -10.51
CA VAL A 36 10.27 7.05 -10.95
C VAL A 36 11.60 6.90 -11.69
N ASP A 37 11.79 7.64 -12.78
CA ASP A 37 13.05 7.65 -13.53
C ASP A 37 14.25 8.09 -12.67
N LEU A 38 15.41 7.48 -12.91
CA LEU A 38 16.65 7.91 -12.29
C LEU A 38 17.13 9.25 -12.87
N PRO A 39 17.65 10.16 -12.03
CA PRO A 39 18.06 11.49 -12.47
C PRO A 39 19.36 11.49 -13.28
N VAL A 40 20.21 10.47 -13.09
CA VAL A 40 21.51 10.31 -13.76
C VAL A 40 21.76 8.84 -14.10
N PRO A 41 22.52 8.54 -15.17
CA PRO A 41 22.99 7.18 -15.42
C PRO A 41 23.93 6.72 -14.29
N ALA A 42 23.96 5.41 -14.04
CA ALA A 42 24.76 4.81 -12.96
C ALA A 42 24.53 5.47 -11.58
N PHE A 43 23.28 5.82 -11.28
CA PHE A 43 22.88 6.48 -10.05
C PHE A 43 23.32 5.71 -8.79
N TRP A 44 23.11 4.39 -8.75
CA TRP A 44 23.48 3.58 -7.59
C TRP A 44 24.99 3.53 -7.36
N SER A 45 25.79 3.46 -8.43
CA SER A 45 27.25 3.57 -8.34
C SER A 45 27.67 4.95 -7.81
N SER A 46 27.00 6.01 -8.24
CA SER A 46 27.23 7.39 -7.77
C SER A 46 26.89 7.55 -6.28
N VAL A 47 25.80 6.95 -5.81
CA VAL A 47 25.42 6.88 -4.40
C VAL A 47 26.45 6.09 -3.59
N GLY A 48 26.98 5.00 -4.14
CA GLY A 48 28.08 4.24 -3.54
C GLY A 48 29.34 5.09 -3.34
N GLN A 49 29.73 5.88 -4.34
CA GLN A 49 30.85 6.82 -4.22
C GLN A 49 30.60 7.89 -3.15
N LEU A 50 29.38 8.41 -3.04
CA LEU A 50 28.97 9.34 -1.98
C LEU A 50 29.12 8.73 -0.59
N LEU A 51 28.60 7.53 -0.37
CA LEU A 51 28.70 6.83 0.91
C LEU A 51 30.17 6.59 1.30
N HIS A 52 30.98 6.11 0.35
CA HIS A 52 32.40 5.88 0.58
C HIS A 52 33.15 7.18 0.92
N HIS A 53 32.86 8.28 0.21
CA HIS A 53 33.44 9.59 0.52
C HIS A 53 33.11 10.05 1.94
N LEU A 54 31.85 9.91 2.36
CA LEU A 54 31.42 10.29 3.71
C LEU A 54 32.01 9.40 4.80
N GLU A 55 32.18 8.11 4.54
CA GLU A 55 32.88 7.17 5.42
C GLU A 55 34.35 7.56 5.59
N MET A 56 35.04 7.89 4.50
CA MET A 56 36.43 8.36 4.53
C MET A 56 36.56 9.66 5.33
N GLU A 57 35.72 10.66 5.05
CA GLU A 57 35.73 11.93 5.79
C GLU A 57 35.47 11.74 7.30
N LEU A 58 34.59 10.80 7.66
CA LEU A 58 34.32 10.46 9.05
C LEU A 58 35.53 9.79 9.69
N ALA A 59 36.14 8.82 9.01
CA ALA A 59 37.32 8.11 9.50
C ALA A 59 38.54 9.04 9.68
N GLU A 60 38.75 9.97 8.74
CA GLU A 60 39.77 11.02 8.84
C GLU A 60 39.51 11.93 10.04
N THR A 61 38.26 12.40 10.23
CA THR A 61 37.91 13.24 11.38
C THR A 61 38.15 12.52 12.71
N ILE A 62 37.83 11.23 12.79
CA ILE A 62 38.08 10.43 14.00
C ILE A 62 39.58 10.23 14.24
N ARG A 63 40.38 10.07 13.19
CA ARG A 63 41.82 9.92 13.30
C ARG A 63 42.50 11.21 13.76
N ASP A 64 42.07 12.36 13.24
CA ASP A 64 42.71 13.64 13.50
C ASP A 64 42.26 14.27 14.83
N GLU A 65 40.97 14.18 15.17
CA GLU A 65 40.36 14.88 16.31
C GLU A 65 39.80 13.92 17.38
N GLY A 66 39.80 12.61 17.13
CA GLY A 66 39.11 11.64 17.98
C GLY A 66 37.58 11.67 17.81
N MET A 67 36.86 11.08 18.77
CA MET A 67 35.38 11.08 18.74
C MET A 67 34.82 12.44 19.20
N SER A 68 34.94 13.44 18.34
CA SER A 68 34.48 14.81 18.58
C SER A 68 33.00 15.02 18.20
N ALA A 69 32.41 16.15 18.60
CA ALA A 69 31.06 16.53 18.17
C ALA A 69 30.91 16.60 16.64
N LYS A 70 31.99 16.98 15.93
CA LYS A 70 32.07 17.00 14.47
C LYS A 70 32.02 15.58 13.89
N ALA A 71 32.73 14.62 14.49
CA ALA A 71 32.65 13.21 14.10
C ALA A 71 31.24 12.64 14.34
N GLN A 72 30.60 12.98 15.47
CA GLN A 72 29.21 12.58 15.76
C GLN A 72 28.23 13.13 14.70
N LEU A 73 28.38 14.39 14.30
CA LEU A 73 27.51 14.99 13.27
C LEU A 73 27.71 14.33 11.89
N LYS A 74 28.96 14.06 11.50
CA LYS A 74 29.28 13.33 10.25
C LYS A 74 28.71 11.91 10.29
N SER A 75 28.83 11.20 11.43
CA SER A 75 28.26 9.87 11.64
C SER A 75 26.74 9.88 11.52
N ARG A 76 26.05 10.85 12.14
CA ARG A 76 24.60 11.02 12.03
C ARG A 76 24.19 11.28 10.58
N ARG A 77 24.87 12.17 9.86
CA ARG A 77 24.59 12.46 8.44
C ARG A 77 24.73 11.22 7.57
N LEU A 78 25.82 10.46 7.74
CA LEU A 78 26.03 9.20 7.03
C LEU A 78 24.91 8.19 7.33
N GLY A 79 24.48 8.10 8.59
CA GLY A 79 23.34 7.27 9.00
C GLY A 79 22.04 7.66 8.28
N ILE A 80 21.70 8.96 8.24
CA ILE A 80 20.50 9.47 7.54
C ILE A 80 20.52 9.09 6.05
N ILE A 81 21.67 9.26 5.39
CA ILE A 81 21.80 8.94 3.97
C ILE A 81 21.64 7.43 3.73
N ARG A 82 22.24 6.58 4.57
CA ARG A 82 22.04 5.11 4.49
C ARG A 82 20.59 4.71 4.66
N THR A 83 19.87 5.31 5.63
CA THR A 83 18.43 5.07 5.79
C THR A 83 17.67 5.49 4.53
N CYS A 84 17.99 6.65 3.95
CA CYS A 84 17.37 7.12 2.72
C CYS A 84 17.61 6.17 1.53
N VAL A 85 18.80 5.60 1.40
CA VAL A 85 19.11 4.57 0.39
C VAL A 85 18.25 3.33 0.59
N SER A 86 18.15 2.82 1.81
CA SER A 86 17.30 1.66 2.13
C SER A 86 15.83 1.93 1.84
N ASP A 87 15.34 3.10 2.23
CA ASP A 87 13.95 3.51 1.99
C ASP A 87 13.65 3.64 0.50
N LEU A 88 14.53 4.30 -0.26
CA LEU A 88 14.37 4.43 -1.70
C LEU A 88 14.34 3.05 -2.36
N THR A 89 15.29 2.18 -2.00
CA THR A 89 15.38 0.83 -2.58
C THR A 89 14.09 0.06 -2.32
N ARG A 90 13.57 0.08 -1.09
CA ARG A 90 12.30 -0.57 -0.72
C ARG A 90 11.13 0.00 -1.53
N LEU A 91 11.02 1.32 -1.62
CA LEU A 91 9.94 1.99 -2.37
C LEU A 91 9.98 1.60 -3.85
N ARG A 92 11.17 1.61 -4.46
CA ARG A 92 11.37 1.26 -5.87
C ARG A 92 11.05 -0.20 -6.14
N LEU A 93 11.56 -1.13 -5.35
CA LEU A 93 11.28 -2.57 -5.52
C LEU A 93 9.79 -2.86 -5.41
N ASN A 94 9.08 -2.19 -4.49
CA ASN A 94 7.63 -2.31 -4.38
C ASN A 94 6.93 -1.79 -5.65
N ALA A 95 7.28 -0.59 -6.11
CA ALA A 95 6.72 -0.02 -7.33
C ALA A 95 6.98 -0.92 -8.57
N PHE A 96 8.19 -1.46 -8.71
CA PHE A 96 8.52 -2.39 -9.79
C PHE A 96 7.75 -3.70 -9.70
N THR A 97 7.55 -4.23 -8.50
CA THR A 97 6.78 -5.45 -8.28
C THR A 97 5.33 -5.24 -8.68
N GLN A 98 4.70 -4.18 -8.19
CA GLN A 98 3.32 -3.83 -8.54
C GLN A 98 3.18 -3.65 -10.05
N HIS A 99 4.11 -2.90 -10.66
CA HIS A 99 4.13 -2.68 -12.10
C HIS A 99 4.30 -3.99 -12.89
N ALA A 100 5.21 -4.88 -12.49
CA ALA A 100 5.42 -6.19 -13.12
C ALA A 100 4.20 -7.09 -13.02
N VAL A 101 3.59 -7.17 -11.84
CA VAL A 101 2.40 -8.00 -11.61
C VAL A 101 1.24 -7.50 -12.46
N LEU A 102 0.89 -6.22 -12.36
CA LEU A 102 -0.24 -5.65 -13.09
C LEU A 102 -0.04 -5.71 -14.61
N SER A 103 1.15 -5.35 -15.12
CA SER A 103 1.43 -5.45 -16.56
C SER A 103 1.29 -6.89 -17.08
N ASN A 104 1.69 -7.90 -16.32
CA ASN A 104 1.59 -9.30 -16.76
C ASN A 104 0.19 -9.90 -16.61
N LEU A 105 -0.61 -9.41 -15.66
CA LEU A 105 -2.02 -9.79 -15.55
C LEU A 105 -2.87 -9.18 -16.68
N LEU A 106 -2.56 -7.95 -17.08
CA LEU A 106 -3.24 -7.24 -18.19
C LEU A 106 -2.84 -7.77 -19.58
N LYS A 107 -1.71 -8.47 -19.71
CA LYS A 107 -1.34 -9.16 -20.96
C LYS A 107 -2.28 -10.34 -21.20
N SER A 108 -3.18 -10.19 -22.18
CA SER A 108 -4.02 -11.26 -22.71
C SER A 108 -3.17 -12.32 -23.45
N PRO A 109 -3.42 -13.63 -23.26
CA PRO A 109 -2.65 -14.69 -23.92
C PRO A 109 -2.87 -14.79 -25.44
N GLN A 110 -3.96 -14.23 -25.95
CA GLN A 110 -4.39 -14.42 -27.34
C GLN A 110 -3.89 -13.33 -28.31
N GLY A 111 -3.01 -12.43 -27.88
CA GLY A 111 -2.47 -11.38 -28.75
C GLY A 111 -3.45 -10.24 -29.08
N ASP A 112 -4.71 -10.32 -28.68
CA ASP A 112 -5.71 -9.23 -28.83
C ASP A 112 -5.51 -8.09 -27.79
N ALA A 113 -4.30 -8.00 -27.25
CA ALA A 113 -3.88 -7.07 -26.21
C ALA A 113 -3.67 -5.63 -26.71
N MET A 114 -4.07 -5.30 -27.94
CA MET A 114 -3.78 -4.00 -28.56
C MET A 114 -4.56 -2.85 -27.90
N SER A 115 -5.65 -3.13 -27.17
CA SER A 115 -6.49 -2.06 -26.60
C SER A 115 -6.27 -1.76 -25.11
N VAL A 116 -5.69 -2.65 -24.31
CA VAL A 116 -5.51 -2.45 -22.85
C VAL A 116 -4.04 -2.30 -22.45
N SER A 117 -3.10 -2.81 -23.26
CA SER A 117 -1.67 -2.54 -23.03
C SER A 117 -1.28 -1.09 -23.34
N ALA A 118 -2.10 -0.35 -24.08
CA ALA A 118 -1.91 1.08 -24.37
C ALA A 118 -2.16 2.00 -23.17
N SER A 119 -2.90 1.55 -22.14
CA SER A 119 -3.18 2.34 -20.93
C SER A 119 -2.23 2.06 -19.77
N PHE A 120 -1.43 1.00 -19.85
CA PHE A 120 -0.41 0.71 -18.84
C PHE A 120 0.90 1.42 -19.20
N GLN A 121 1.42 2.24 -18.30
CA GLN A 121 2.59 3.08 -18.56
C GLN A 121 3.80 2.21 -18.93
N SER A 122 4.31 2.34 -20.16
CA SER A 122 5.56 1.68 -20.54
C SER A 122 6.73 2.35 -19.81
N LEU A 123 7.59 1.56 -19.18
CA LEU A 123 8.80 2.06 -18.52
C LEU A 123 9.89 2.38 -19.55
N ASP A 124 10.52 3.54 -19.39
CA ASP A 124 11.74 3.90 -20.12
C ASP A 124 12.95 3.22 -19.47
N TRP A 125 13.36 2.08 -20.03
CA TRP A 125 14.47 1.29 -19.47
C TRP A 125 15.84 1.98 -19.57
N GLU A 126 16.00 3.00 -20.42
CA GLU A 126 17.26 3.76 -20.48
C GLU A 126 17.47 4.63 -19.24
N ARG A 127 16.37 4.97 -18.54
CA ARG A 127 16.36 5.78 -17.32
C ARG A 127 16.38 4.96 -16.04
N HIS A 128 16.57 3.65 -16.14
CA HIS A 128 16.53 2.71 -15.04
C HIS A 128 17.81 1.89 -14.96
N ASP A 129 18.08 1.33 -13.79
CA ASP A 129 19.29 0.53 -13.61
C ASP A 129 19.13 -0.86 -14.25
N PRO A 130 20.17 -1.44 -14.88
CA PRO A 130 20.11 -2.79 -15.42
C PRO A 130 19.70 -3.86 -14.41
N SER A 131 20.09 -3.70 -13.14
CA SER A 131 19.70 -4.63 -12.07
C SER A 131 18.20 -4.52 -11.71
N GLU A 132 17.63 -3.31 -11.75
CA GLU A 132 16.20 -3.09 -11.55
C GLU A 132 15.37 -3.69 -12.68
N ARG A 133 15.87 -3.58 -13.93
CA ARG A 133 15.26 -4.26 -15.09
C ARG A 133 15.29 -5.77 -14.94
N ALA A 134 16.41 -6.33 -14.51
CA ALA A 134 16.52 -7.77 -14.27
C ALA A 134 15.55 -8.24 -13.18
N TYR A 135 15.42 -7.47 -12.08
CA TYR A 135 14.44 -7.73 -11.03
C TYR A 135 13.00 -7.71 -11.57
N HIS A 136 12.62 -6.66 -12.31
CA HIS A 136 11.29 -6.54 -12.93
C HIS A 136 10.96 -7.72 -13.85
N SER A 137 11.89 -8.11 -14.72
CA SER A 137 11.73 -9.28 -15.59
C SER A 137 11.58 -10.57 -14.79
N GLY A 138 12.34 -10.72 -13.69
CA GLY A 138 12.25 -11.87 -12.80
C GLY A 138 10.88 -12.01 -12.14
N VAL A 139 10.32 -10.90 -11.64
CA VAL A 139 8.94 -10.87 -11.11
C VAL A 139 7.93 -11.23 -12.20
N GLY A 140 8.12 -10.74 -13.42
CA GLY A 140 7.28 -11.10 -14.57
C GLY A 140 7.23 -12.62 -14.83
N HIS A 141 8.38 -13.29 -14.84
CA HIS A 141 8.44 -14.75 -15.01
C HIS A 141 7.76 -15.50 -13.85
N LEU A 142 7.87 -15.00 -12.61
CA LEU A 142 7.16 -15.59 -11.46
C LEU A 142 5.64 -15.47 -11.60
N VAL A 143 5.15 -14.33 -12.11
CA VAL A 143 3.72 -14.12 -12.37
C VAL A 143 3.24 -15.06 -13.47
N GLU A 144 3.99 -15.22 -14.55
CA GLU A 144 3.66 -16.18 -15.59
C GLU A 144 3.64 -17.60 -15.06
N LYS A 145 4.66 -18.02 -14.30
CA LYS A 145 4.69 -19.33 -13.65
C LYS A 145 3.44 -19.56 -12.81
N TYR A 146 3.06 -18.60 -11.97
CA TYR A 146 1.83 -18.66 -11.18
C TYR A 146 0.58 -18.82 -12.08
N LYS A 147 0.44 -18.01 -13.14
CA LYS A 147 -0.69 -18.09 -14.08
C LYS A 147 -0.83 -19.49 -14.69
N HIS A 148 0.28 -20.16 -14.99
CA HIS A 148 0.27 -21.53 -15.49
C HIS A 148 -0.13 -22.54 -14.42
N GLU A 149 0.48 -22.47 -13.22
CA GLU A 149 0.21 -23.40 -12.11
C GLU A 149 -1.25 -23.39 -11.67
N VAL A 150 -1.88 -22.21 -11.62
CA VAL A 150 -3.31 -22.09 -11.27
C VAL A 150 -4.25 -22.23 -12.46
N SER A 151 -3.73 -22.50 -13.66
CA SER A 151 -4.52 -22.52 -14.90
C SER A 151 -5.40 -21.27 -15.04
N TRP A 152 -4.81 -20.08 -14.81
CA TRP A 152 -5.51 -18.78 -14.74
C TRP A 152 -6.47 -18.56 -15.91
N ASN A 153 -6.08 -18.94 -17.13
CA ASN A 153 -6.93 -18.81 -18.30
C ASN A 153 -8.21 -19.65 -18.24
N ALA A 154 -8.13 -20.87 -17.71
CA ALA A 154 -9.30 -21.72 -17.49
C ALA A 154 -10.20 -21.17 -16.38
N LEU A 155 -9.61 -20.51 -15.37
CA LEU A 155 -10.40 -19.81 -14.34
C LEU A 155 -11.19 -18.63 -14.91
N LEU A 156 -10.59 -17.85 -15.83
CA LEU A 156 -11.22 -16.65 -16.39
C LEU A 156 -12.19 -16.93 -17.55
N ARG A 157 -11.85 -17.88 -18.43
CA ARG A 157 -12.67 -18.18 -19.63
C ARG A 157 -13.61 -19.35 -19.44
N GLY A 158 -13.62 -19.93 -18.24
CA GLY A 158 -14.09 -21.29 -18.02
C GLY A 158 -13.12 -22.27 -18.67
N SER A 159 -12.93 -23.43 -18.03
CA SER A 159 -12.54 -24.57 -18.85
C SER A 159 -13.68 -24.74 -19.84
N THR A 160 -13.43 -24.56 -21.13
CA THR A 160 -14.22 -25.30 -22.13
C THR A 160 -13.93 -26.77 -21.85
N ILE A 161 -14.53 -27.28 -20.78
CA ILE A 161 -14.96 -28.66 -20.74
C ILE A 161 -15.94 -28.66 -21.89
N GLU A 162 -15.45 -28.96 -23.10
CA GLU A 162 -16.23 -29.79 -23.98
C GLU A 162 -16.61 -30.95 -23.08
N ILE A 163 -17.79 -30.89 -22.47
CA ILE A 163 -18.49 -32.09 -22.02
C ILE A 163 -18.38 -32.93 -23.29
N PRO A 164 -17.60 -34.02 -23.31
CA PRO A 164 -17.52 -34.84 -24.50
C PRO A 164 -18.97 -35.09 -24.82
N GLY A 165 -19.44 -34.57 -25.95
CA GLY A 165 -20.81 -34.81 -26.39
C GLY A 165 -20.95 -36.31 -26.23
N ALA A 166 -21.92 -36.71 -25.39
CA ALA A 166 -22.10 -38.11 -25.03
C ALA A 166 -21.87 -38.91 -26.31
N PRO A 167 -20.93 -39.89 -26.31
CA PRO A 167 -20.46 -40.53 -27.54
C PRO A 167 -21.70 -40.80 -28.36
N GLU A 168 -21.75 -40.36 -29.63
CA GLU A 168 -22.89 -40.66 -30.48
C GLU A 168 -23.10 -42.18 -30.42
N ILE A 169 -24.04 -42.61 -29.58
CA ILE A 169 -24.38 -44.01 -29.47
C ILE A 169 -25.15 -44.25 -30.76
N SER A 170 -24.39 -44.69 -31.76
CA SER A 170 -24.88 -45.25 -33.00
C SER A 170 -26.10 -46.12 -32.71
N GLY A 171 -27.26 -45.65 -33.14
CA GLY A 171 -28.44 -46.43 -33.46
C GLY A 171 -28.97 -47.31 -32.33
N HIS A 172 -29.82 -46.75 -31.48
CA HIS A 172 -31.00 -47.49 -31.03
C HIS A 172 -32.22 -46.69 -31.46
N ALA A 173 -33.11 -47.35 -32.19
CA ALA A 173 -34.31 -46.76 -32.73
C ALA A 173 -35.18 -46.18 -31.60
N PRO A 174 -35.83 -45.03 -31.80
CA PRO A 174 -36.75 -44.49 -30.82
C PRO A 174 -37.87 -45.51 -30.54
N LEU A 175 -38.32 -45.57 -29.29
CA LEU A 175 -39.31 -46.50 -28.74
C LEU A 175 -40.68 -46.50 -29.46
N THR A 176 -40.84 -45.63 -30.46
CA THR A 176 -41.99 -45.54 -31.37
C THR A 176 -42.06 -46.67 -32.41
N GLU A 177 -41.01 -47.47 -32.59
CA GLU A 177 -41.01 -48.61 -33.52
C GLU A 177 -41.67 -49.87 -32.92
N PHE A 178 -41.88 -49.92 -31.61
CA PHE A 178 -42.46 -51.08 -30.91
C PHE A 178 -43.95 -50.95 -30.57
N THR A 179 -44.62 -49.87 -30.98
CA THR A 179 -46.06 -49.72 -30.80
C THR A 179 -46.76 -49.94 -32.12
N GLU A 180 -47.35 -51.12 -32.28
CA GLU A 180 -48.30 -51.38 -33.36
C GLU A 180 -49.41 -50.33 -33.29
N GLN A 181 -49.59 -49.65 -34.41
CA GLN A 181 -50.53 -48.56 -34.59
C GLN A 181 -51.96 -49.09 -34.48
N ASP A 182 -52.56 -49.01 -33.30
CA ASP A 182 -54.02 -48.99 -33.18
C ASP A 182 -54.52 -48.15 -32.00
N GLU A 183 -55.58 -47.41 -32.32
CA GLU A 183 -56.46 -46.63 -31.44
C GLU A 183 -55.88 -45.47 -30.60
N LYS A 184 -56.03 -44.27 -31.17
CA LYS A 184 -56.68 -43.10 -30.55
C LYS A 184 -56.66 -43.03 -29.00
N VAL A 185 -55.52 -42.64 -28.42
CA VAL A 185 -55.47 -42.05 -27.09
C VAL A 185 -54.71 -40.73 -27.15
N SER A 186 -55.45 -39.64 -27.02
CA SER A 186 -54.91 -38.29 -26.84
C SER A 186 -54.26 -38.21 -25.45
N ALA A 187 -52.97 -38.55 -25.35
CA ALA A 187 -52.18 -38.27 -24.16
C ALA A 187 -51.75 -36.80 -24.16
N PRO A 188 -51.88 -36.06 -23.04
CA PRO A 188 -51.48 -34.66 -23.00
C PRO A 188 -49.97 -34.56 -23.20
N THR A 189 -49.56 -33.68 -24.11
CA THR A 189 -48.18 -33.24 -24.30
C THR A 189 -47.57 -32.94 -22.92
N PRO A 190 -46.42 -33.50 -22.53
CA PRO A 190 -45.70 -32.97 -21.38
C PRO A 190 -45.45 -31.50 -21.70
N ALA A 191 -45.88 -30.63 -20.79
CA ALA A 191 -45.87 -29.19 -20.97
C ALA A 191 -44.55 -28.77 -21.60
N ALA A 192 -44.65 -28.05 -22.72
CA ALA A 192 -43.55 -27.32 -23.30
C ALA A 192 -42.77 -26.71 -22.14
N VAL A 193 -41.46 -26.99 -22.08
CA VAL A 193 -40.53 -26.34 -21.17
C VAL A 193 -40.95 -24.87 -21.12
N ARG A 194 -41.43 -24.43 -19.95
CA ARG A 194 -41.77 -23.03 -19.74
C ARG A 194 -40.47 -22.30 -20.02
N THR A 195 -40.35 -21.69 -21.19
CA THR A 195 -39.46 -20.55 -21.35
C THR A 195 -39.84 -19.64 -20.19
N PRO A 196 -38.92 -19.33 -19.26
CA PRO A 196 -39.24 -18.33 -18.26
C PRO A 196 -39.70 -17.13 -19.07
N GLN A 197 -40.90 -16.62 -18.77
CA GLN A 197 -41.34 -15.38 -19.37
C GLN A 197 -40.19 -14.41 -19.17
N SER A 198 -39.77 -13.73 -20.24
CA SER A 198 -38.88 -12.59 -20.13
C SER A 198 -39.65 -11.50 -19.38
N GLY A 199 -39.83 -11.70 -18.07
CA GLY A 199 -40.23 -10.65 -17.17
C GLY A 199 -39.13 -9.62 -17.25
N ASN A 200 -39.51 -8.36 -17.44
CA ASN A 200 -38.62 -7.25 -17.18
C ASN A 200 -37.96 -7.52 -15.83
N TRP A 201 -36.64 -7.65 -15.83
CA TRP A 201 -35.89 -7.68 -14.59
C TRP A 201 -36.07 -6.31 -13.96
N GLU A 202 -36.95 -6.22 -12.96
CA GLU A 202 -37.12 -5.01 -12.17
C GLU A 202 -35.95 -4.92 -11.22
N ASP A 203 -35.11 -3.92 -11.47
CA ASP A 203 -33.95 -3.62 -10.65
C ASP A 203 -34.41 -3.31 -9.22
N PRO A 204 -34.02 -4.11 -8.23
CA PRO A 204 -34.32 -3.81 -6.84
C PRO A 204 -33.64 -2.49 -6.47
N GLU A 205 -34.41 -1.50 -5.98
CA GLU A 205 -33.89 -0.19 -5.57
C GLU A 205 -32.79 -0.28 -4.49
N PHE A 206 -32.74 -1.41 -3.77
CA PHE A 206 -31.70 -1.75 -2.80
C PHE A 206 -30.92 -2.94 -3.31
N ASP A 207 -29.65 -2.71 -3.64
CA ASP A 207 -28.72 -3.77 -3.96
C ASP A 207 -28.28 -4.53 -2.69
N GLU A 208 -27.56 -5.63 -2.89
CA GLU A 208 -27.06 -6.44 -1.79
C GLU A 208 -26.06 -5.66 -0.92
N GLU A 209 -25.37 -4.67 -1.48
CA GLU A 209 -24.42 -3.82 -0.76
C GLU A 209 -25.12 -2.88 0.23
N ASP A 210 -26.23 -2.27 -0.16
CA ASP A 210 -27.01 -1.40 0.74
C ASP A 210 -27.70 -2.19 1.86
N ARG A 211 -28.06 -3.45 1.60
CA ARG A 211 -28.55 -4.36 2.65
C ARG A 211 -27.46 -4.67 3.68
N ILE A 212 -26.22 -4.90 3.23
CA ILE A 212 -25.07 -5.16 4.10
C ILE A 212 -24.73 -3.91 4.92
N ARG A 213 -24.77 -2.71 4.32
CA ARG A 213 -24.55 -1.44 5.04
C ARG A 213 -25.57 -1.17 6.15
N GLN A 214 -26.83 -1.58 5.97
CA GLN A 214 -27.83 -1.50 7.05
C GLN A 214 -27.63 -2.53 8.15
N MET A 215 -26.96 -3.65 7.86
CA MET A 215 -26.69 -4.73 8.80
C MET A 215 -25.38 -4.52 9.59
N ASP A 216 -24.43 -3.76 9.06
CA ASP A 216 -23.15 -3.41 9.68
C ASP A 216 -23.26 -2.30 10.76
N GLY A 217 -24.40 -2.20 11.42
CA GLY A 217 -24.50 -1.54 12.72
C GLY A 217 -23.76 -2.38 13.76
N PHE A 218 -22.43 -2.23 13.81
CA PHE A 218 -21.55 -2.96 14.73
C PHE A 218 -22.05 -2.73 16.17
N PRO A 219 -22.42 -3.76 16.94
CA PRO A 219 -22.75 -3.58 18.34
C PRO A 219 -21.48 -3.18 19.10
N ASP A 220 -21.51 -2.04 19.82
CA ASP A 220 -20.41 -1.46 20.61
C ASP A 220 -19.97 -2.31 21.83
N ARG A 221 -20.25 -3.61 21.83
CA ARG A 221 -19.79 -4.52 22.87
C ARG A 221 -19.57 -5.92 22.30
N ALA A 222 -18.30 -6.27 22.11
CA ALA A 222 -17.87 -7.60 21.73
C ALA A 222 -18.33 -8.65 22.78
N THR A 223 -19.30 -9.48 22.41
CA THR A 223 -19.66 -10.69 23.14
C THR A 223 -18.76 -11.84 22.69
N GLY A 224 -17.92 -12.35 23.60
CA GLY A 224 -17.52 -13.77 23.58
C GLY A 224 -16.09 -14.10 23.95
N ALA A 225 -15.92 -14.59 25.19
CA ALA A 225 -14.81 -15.37 25.76
C ALA A 225 -13.48 -14.64 26.09
N ALA A 226 -13.23 -14.54 27.40
CA ALA A 226 -11.96 -14.10 27.98
C ALA A 226 -10.83 -15.11 27.71
N PRO A 227 -9.66 -14.66 27.19
CA PRO A 227 -8.42 -15.39 27.34
C PRO A 227 -7.69 -14.96 28.62
N ALA A 228 -7.01 -15.93 29.22
CA ALA A 228 -6.31 -15.83 30.50
C ALA A 228 -5.25 -14.72 30.54
N ALA A 229 -5.08 -14.15 31.74
CA ALA A 229 -4.08 -13.13 32.04
C ALA A 229 -2.64 -13.62 31.79
N PRO A 230 -1.81 -12.87 31.04
CA PRO A 230 -0.38 -12.87 31.23
C PRO A 230 0.01 -11.84 32.30
N VAL A 231 0.98 -12.24 33.11
CA VAL A 231 1.64 -11.46 34.17
C VAL A 231 2.53 -10.37 33.56
N GLY A 232 2.52 -9.18 34.20
CA GLY A 232 3.34 -8.00 33.88
C GLY A 232 2.46 -6.90 33.27
N GLU A 233 2.30 -5.71 33.83
CA GLU A 233 3.21 -4.86 34.61
C GLU A 233 2.33 -3.98 35.54
N ALA A 234 2.91 -3.49 36.63
CA ALA A 234 2.22 -2.65 37.62
C ALA A 234 1.51 -1.45 36.96
N PRO A 235 0.36 -0.96 37.49
CA PRO A 235 -0.23 0.27 37.01
C PRO A 235 0.78 1.39 37.29
N ALA A 236 1.36 1.95 36.23
CA ALA A 236 1.91 3.28 36.31
C ALA A 236 0.74 4.18 36.71
N GLU A 237 0.97 4.90 37.80
CA GLU A 237 0.08 5.91 38.34
C GLU A 237 -0.50 6.73 37.18
N GLU A 238 -1.83 6.83 37.13
CA GLU A 238 -2.47 7.92 36.41
C GLU A 238 -1.99 9.22 37.07
N GLU A 239 -0.82 9.72 36.65
CA GLU A 239 -0.52 11.12 36.74
C GLU A 239 -1.61 11.79 35.93
N SER A 240 -2.63 12.28 36.63
CA SER A 240 -3.67 13.13 36.08
C SER A 240 -2.95 14.16 35.22
N GLY A 241 -3.13 14.06 33.90
CA GLY A 241 -2.37 14.82 32.89
C GLY A 241 -2.73 16.29 32.88
N LEU A 242 -2.86 16.91 34.05
CA LEU A 242 -3.23 18.28 34.34
C LEU A 242 -1.95 19.06 34.65
N ARG A 243 -1.79 20.22 34.01
CA ARG A 243 -0.70 21.16 34.24
C ARG A 243 -1.26 22.46 34.81
N ARG A 244 -0.65 22.95 35.89
CA ARG A 244 -0.94 24.29 36.42
C ARG A 244 -0.29 25.35 35.55
N ILE A 245 -1.10 26.28 35.07
CA ILE A 245 -0.65 27.41 34.24
C ILE A 245 -1.14 28.73 34.85
N LEU A 246 -0.32 29.77 34.74
CA LEU A 246 -0.69 31.14 35.07
C LEU A 246 -1.13 31.86 33.79
N ILE A 247 -2.33 32.43 33.79
CA ILE A 247 -2.90 33.12 32.63
C ILE A 247 -2.34 34.54 32.56
N LEU A 248 -1.77 34.91 31.41
CA LEU A 248 -1.14 36.22 31.21
C LEU A 248 -2.10 37.27 30.62
N GLN A 249 -3.17 36.82 29.94
CA GLN A 249 -4.13 37.69 29.26
C GLN A 249 -5.55 37.15 29.39
N ASP A 250 -6.53 38.05 29.53
CA ASP A 250 -7.95 37.70 29.57
C ASP A 250 -8.37 37.04 28.26
N LEU A 251 -9.02 35.88 28.36
CA LEU A 251 -9.64 35.20 27.22
C LEU A 251 -11.12 35.56 27.18
N SER A 252 -11.54 36.22 26.09
CA SER A 252 -12.93 36.63 25.88
C SER A 252 -13.86 35.48 25.53
N GLU A 253 -13.32 34.34 25.08
CA GLU A 253 -14.08 33.14 24.72
C GLU A 253 -13.79 32.01 25.73
N PRO A 254 -14.82 31.36 26.28
CA PRO A 254 -14.63 30.22 27.18
C PRO A 254 -14.07 29.01 26.43
N ILE A 255 -13.12 28.30 27.05
CA ILE A 255 -12.55 27.07 26.48
C ILE A 255 -13.43 25.89 26.89
N ILE A 256 -13.79 25.06 25.92
CA ILE A 256 -14.55 23.83 26.16
C ILE A 256 -13.57 22.70 26.50
N ALA A 257 -13.67 22.14 27.70
CA ALA A 257 -12.90 20.99 28.13
C ALA A 257 -13.45 19.67 27.57
N GLU A 258 -12.71 18.59 27.73
CA GLU A 258 -13.06 17.25 27.22
C GLU A 258 -14.36 16.69 27.83
N ASP A 259 -14.75 17.15 29.02
CA ASP A 259 -16.01 16.84 29.68
C ASP A 259 -17.18 17.74 29.24
N GLY A 260 -16.93 18.66 28.30
CA GLY A 260 -17.92 19.63 27.80
C GLY A 260 -18.14 20.84 28.71
N SER A 261 -17.33 21.02 29.77
CA SER A 261 -17.41 22.20 30.64
C SER A 261 -16.75 23.43 30.00
N GLU A 262 -17.34 24.60 30.22
CA GLU A 262 -16.82 25.88 29.74
C GLU A 262 -15.95 26.54 30.83
N ILE A 263 -14.67 26.74 30.52
CA ILE A 263 -13.68 27.35 31.42
C ILE A 263 -13.40 28.79 30.95
N THR A 264 -13.75 29.77 31.79
CA THR A 264 -13.41 31.18 31.57
C THR A 264 -12.10 31.51 32.28
N LEU A 265 -11.11 32.02 31.54
CA LEU A 265 -9.77 32.29 32.06
C LEU A 265 -9.49 33.79 32.08
N THR A 266 -9.21 34.34 33.27
CA THR A 266 -8.85 35.76 33.45
C THR A 266 -7.37 35.93 33.78
N ALA A 267 -6.80 37.06 33.38
CA ALA A 267 -5.39 37.38 33.56
C ALA A 267 -5.04 37.43 35.05
N GLY A 268 -4.03 36.64 35.44
CA GLY A 268 -3.57 36.50 36.81
C GLY A 268 -4.10 35.25 37.54
N ASP A 269 -5.04 34.50 36.94
CA ASP A 269 -5.53 33.25 37.51
C ASP A 269 -4.54 32.10 37.32
N VAL A 270 -4.48 31.20 38.31
CA VAL A 270 -3.73 29.94 38.23
C VAL A 270 -4.73 28.80 38.09
N GLU A 271 -4.83 28.25 36.88
CA GLU A 271 -5.79 27.21 36.53
C GLU A 271 -5.08 25.87 36.26
N SER A 272 -5.74 24.76 36.57
CA SER A 272 -5.22 23.41 36.35
C SER A 272 -5.87 22.79 35.11
N CYS A 273 -5.22 22.95 33.95
CA CYS A 273 -5.75 22.52 32.66
C CYS A 273 -5.13 21.20 32.19
N PRO A 274 -5.85 20.38 31.40
CA PRO A 274 -5.26 19.23 30.71
C PRO A 274 -4.04 19.65 29.87
N THR A 275 -3.02 18.79 29.83
CA THR A 275 -1.77 18.97 29.10
C THR A 275 -1.95 19.49 27.66
N PRO A 276 -2.86 18.96 26.83
CA PRO A 276 -3.03 19.49 25.47
C PRO A 276 -3.55 20.93 25.44
N ILE A 277 -4.40 21.33 26.39
CA ILE A 277 -4.91 22.70 26.48
C ILE A 277 -3.82 23.62 27.02
N ALA A 278 -3.12 23.19 28.07
CA ALA A 278 -2.02 23.94 28.68
C ALA A 278 -0.88 24.21 27.69
N ASP A 279 -0.44 23.20 26.93
CA ASP A 279 0.65 23.35 25.96
C ASP A 279 0.26 24.28 24.81
N ASN A 280 -1.00 24.25 24.36
CA ASN A 280 -1.51 25.19 23.35
C ASN A 280 -1.54 26.64 23.87
N LEU A 281 -1.98 26.86 25.11
CA LEU A 281 -2.01 28.20 25.73
C LEU A 281 -0.61 28.76 25.97
N ILE A 282 0.35 27.92 26.36
CA ILE A 282 1.76 28.30 26.49
C ILE A 282 2.36 28.60 25.10
N ALA A 283 2.09 27.77 24.09
CA ALA A 283 2.60 27.99 22.73
C ALA A 283 2.03 29.25 22.07
N ALA A 284 0.78 29.60 22.39
CA ALA A 284 0.14 30.85 21.96
C ALA A 284 0.64 32.09 22.72
N GLY A 285 1.46 31.91 23.77
CA GLY A 285 1.96 32.99 24.61
C GLY A 285 0.90 33.59 25.55
N LEU A 286 -0.20 32.87 25.77
CA LEU A 286 -1.33 33.31 26.60
C LEU A 286 -1.20 32.87 28.07
N ALA A 287 -0.34 31.90 28.35
CA ALA A 287 -0.10 31.38 29.69
C ALA A 287 1.36 30.95 29.92
N GLU A 288 1.79 30.88 31.18
CA GLU A 288 3.13 30.40 31.60
C GLU A 288 3.00 29.19 32.56
N PRO A 289 3.92 28.20 32.53
CA PRO A 289 3.91 27.12 33.53
C PRO A 289 4.05 27.67 34.96
N ALA A 290 3.08 27.35 35.81
CA ALA A 290 3.12 27.71 37.22
C ALA A 290 3.73 26.56 38.06
N PRO A 291 4.51 26.86 39.11
CA PRO A 291 5.07 25.84 39.99
C PRO A 291 3.96 25.09 40.75
N LEU A 292 4.22 23.80 41.02
CA LEU A 292 3.35 22.88 41.77
C LEU A 292 3.08 23.35 43.20
#